data_AF-A0A4P5VYE1-F1
#
_entry.id   AF-A0A4P5VYE1-F1
#
_cell.length_a   1.000
_cell.length_b   1.000
_cell.length_c   1.000
_cell.angle_alpha   90.00
_cell.angle_beta   90.00
_cell.angle_gamma   90.00
#
_symmetry.space_group_name_H-M   'P 1'
#
loop_
_entity.id
_entity.type
_entity.pdbx_description
1 polymer ?
#
loop_
_entity_poly.entity_id
_entity_poly.type
_entity_poly.pdbx_seq_one_letter_code
_entity_poly.pdbx_strand_id
1 'polypeptide(L)'
;MHQGAAVECSVTNGFGDSLDAPSAGEMLEFLKALPPDDAEHGAAWLTDASGNSLEFEVAGNLAFTSASGTRHLCRVSVERVVELWSLLASGDHAALEREPWQPGPRPPLSPDERRAHELRFAEFGRTQDRNFYDRLGVEDPSSPCRQPGCARGRVAQSTLCRVHHYENVLGKPCTFRD
;
A
#
# COMPACT_ATOMS: atom_id res chain seq x y z
N MET A 1 -34.41 25.74 -10.99
CA MET A 1 -33.55 24.79 -10.24
C MET A 1 -33.22 23.65 -11.20
N HIS A 2 -32.10 23.75 -11.92
CA HIS A 2 -31.63 22.64 -12.76
C HIS A 2 -31.01 21.61 -11.83
N GLN A 3 -31.65 20.44 -11.70
CA GLN A 3 -30.97 19.25 -11.21
C GLN A 3 -29.89 18.94 -12.25
N GLY A 4 -28.64 19.28 -11.94
CA GLY A 4 -27.49 18.86 -12.73
C GLY A 4 -27.47 17.33 -12.75
N ALA A 5 -27.36 16.74 -13.95
CA ALA A 5 -27.17 15.31 -14.07
C ALA A 5 -25.90 14.93 -13.30
N ALA A 6 -26.00 13.97 -12.39
CA ALA A 6 -24.85 13.42 -11.70
C ALA A 6 -23.85 12.89 -12.73
N VAL A 7 -22.58 13.24 -12.58
CA VAL A 7 -21.53 12.74 -13.45
C VAL A 7 -21.27 11.28 -13.07
N GLU A 8 -21.27 10.38 -14.05
CA GLU A 8 -20.85 8.99 -13.79
C GLU A 8 -19.42 9.01 -13.23
N CYS A 9 -19.28 8.55 -12.00
CA CYS A 9 -18.01 8.45 -11.30
C CYS A 9 -17.90 7.06 -10.67
N SER A 10 -16.69 6.55 -10.57
CA SER A 10 -16.41 5.31 -9.84
C SER A 10 -15.23 5.51 -8.91
N VAL A 11 -15.27 4.83 -7.76
CA VAL A 11 -14.13 4.73 -6.84
C VAL A 11 -13.49 3.37 -6.99
N THR A 12 -12.17 3.29 -6.88
CA THR A 12 -11.42 2.03 -6.86
C THR A 12 -10.26 2.15 -5.87
N ASN A 13 -9.83 1.03 -5.25
CA ASN A 13 -8.64 0.98 -4.40
C ASN A 13 -7.54 0.04 -4.96
N GLY A 14 -6.38 0.05 -4.32
CA GLY A 14 -5.25 -0.84 -4.64
C GLY A 14 -5.52 -2.33 -4.45
N PHE A 15 -6.63 -2.71 -3.80
CA PHE A 15 -7.05 -4.10 -3.59
C PHE A 15 -8.03 -4.60 -4.67
N GLY A 16 -8.47 -3.73 -5.57
CA GLY A 16 -9.43 -4.05 -6.63
C GLY A 16 -10.90 -3.94 -6.21
N ASP A 17 -11.20 -3.41 -5.02
CA ASP A 17 -12.56 -3.05 -4.66
C ASP A 17 -12.99 -1.82 -5.46
N SER A 18 -14.28 -1.75 -5.81
CA SER A 18 -14.84 -0.61 -6.53
C SER A 18 -16.30 -0.35 -6.17
N LEU A 19 -16.71 0.91 -6.30
CA LEU A 19 -18.12 1.32 -6.23
C LEU A 19 -18.44 2.25 -7.41
N ASP A 20 -19.59 2.03 -8.03
CA ASP A 20 -20.13 2.89 -9.07
C ASP A 20 -21.06 3.94 -8.48
N ALA A 21 -20.93 5.18 -8.95
CA ALA A 21 -21.68 6.36 -8.49
C ALA A 21 -21.83 6.46 -6.96
N PRO A 22 -20.72 6.39 -6.19
CA PRO A 22 -20.79 6.34 -4.74
C PRO A 22 -21.38 7.64 -4.15
N SER A 23 -22.18 7.51 -3.10
CA SER A 23 -22.56 8.64 -2.25
C SER A 23 -21.40 9.07 -1.34
N ALA A 24 -21.48 10.28 -0.78
CA ALA A 24 -20.45 10.78 0.14
C ALA A 24 -20.27 9.87 1.37
N GLY A 25 -21.34 9.24 1.86
CA GLY A 25 -21.28 8.27 2.96
C GLY A 25 -20.53 7.00 2.57
N GLU A 26 -20.77 6.49 1.36
CA GLU A 26 -20.06 5.32 0.84
C GLU A 26 -18.59 5.62 0.57
N MET A 27 -18.27 6.79 0.03
CA MET A 27 -16.88 7.25 -0.13
C MET A 27 -16.14 7.27 1.22
N LEU A 28 -16.79 7.78 2.27
CA LEU A 28 -16.20 7.85 3.60
C LEU A 28 -15.88 6.45 4.16
N GLU A 29 -16.84 5.53 4.08
CA GLU A 29 -16.64 4.16 4.55
C GLU A 29 -15.59 3.41 3.71
N PHE A 30 -15.56 3.65 2.39
CA PHE A 30 -14.54 3.10 1.49
C PHE A 30 -13.12 3.57 1.88
N LEU A 31 -12.96 4.86 2.18
CA LEU A 31 -11.68 5.42 2.63
C LEU A 31 -11.27 4.93 4.02
N LYS A 32 -12.21 4.77 4.96
CA LYS A 32 -11.93 4.22 6.30
C LYS A 32 -11.52 2.75 6.28
N ALA A 33 -11.93 2.00 5.26
CA ALA A 33 -11.57 0.60 5.11
C ALA A 33 -10.11 0.41 4.63
N LEU A 34 -9.46 1.46 4.15
CA LEU A 34 -8.06 1.39 3.73
C LEU A 34 -7.15 1.12 4.94
N PRO A 35 -6.21 0.16 4.87
CA PRO A 35 -5.27 -0.09 5.95
C PRO A 35 -4.35 1.14 6.13
N PRO A 36 -4.33 1.78 7.31
CA PRO A 36 -3.62 3.06 7.50
C PRO A 36 -2.10 2.94 7.37
N ASP A 37 -1.56 1.73 7.52
CA ASP A 37 -0.12 1.45 7.47
C ASP A 37 0.34 0.81 6.14
N ASP A 38 -0.58 0.60 5.18
CA ASP A 38 -0.24 0.03 3.88
C ASP A 38 0.06 1.14 2.87
N ALA A 39 1.33 1.56 2.81
CA ALA A 39 1.75 2.58 1.86
C ALA A 39 1.80 2.08 0.40
N GLU A 40 1.72 0.76 0.16
CA GLU A 40 1.81 0.17 -1.18
C GLU A 40 0.42 0.03 -1.82
N HIS A 41 -0.60 -0.30 -1.03
CA HIS A 41 -1.98 -0.54 -1.50
C HIS A 41 -3.04 0.34 -0.83
N GLY A 42 -2.67 1.11 0.20
CA GLY A 42 -3.53 2.09 0.88
C GLY A 42 -3.75 3.36 0.06
N ALA A 43 -4.14 3.17 -1.19
CA ALA A 43 -4.58 4.24 -2.08
C ALA A 43 -5.96 3.91 -2.64
N ALA A 44 -6.75 4.96 -2.84
CA ALA A 44 -8.02 4.90 -3.55
C ALA A 44 -8.17 6.11 -4.44
N TRP A 45 -8.84 5.96 -5.57
CA TRP A 45 -9.07 7.06 -6.50
C TRP A 45 -10.52 7.08 -6.96
N LEU A 46 -11.07 8.29 -7.07
CA LEU A 46 -12.34 8.56 -7.70
C LEU A 46 -12.09 9.10 -9.12
N THR A 47 -12.67 8.45 -10.13
CA THR A 47 -12.55 8.87 -11.53
C THR A 47 -13.91 9.25 -12.09
N ASP A 48 -14.00 10.37 -12.81
CA ASP A 48 -15.20 10.77 -13.55
C ASP A 48 -15.20 10.27 -15.01
N ALA A 49 -16.36 10.34 -15.67
CA ALA A 49 -16.51 9.93 -17.07
C ALA A 49 -15.63 10.70 -18.07
N SER A 50 -15.08 11.87 -17.68
CA SER A 50 -14.16 12.65 -18.51
C SER A 50 -12.70 12.23 -18.32
N GLY A 51 -12.42 11.27 -17.43
CA GLY A 51 -11.08 10.77 -17.10
C GLY A 51 -10.34 11.62 -16.07
N ASN A 52 -11.02 12.56 -15.41
CA ASN A 52 -10.46 13.28 -14.27
C ASN A 52 -10.42 12.34 -13.06
N SER A 53 -9.33 12.39 -12.28
CA SER A 53 -9.15 11.49 -11.13
C SER A 53 -8.62 12.21 -9.91
N LEU A 54 -9.23 11.93 -8.74
CA LEU A 54 -8.73 12.31 -7.43
C LEU A 54 -8.24 11.07 -6.68
N GLU A 55 -6.93 10.94 -6.54
CA GLU A 55 -6.26 9.82 -5.87
C GLU A 55 -5.83 10.20 -4.46
N PHE A 56 -6.33 9.48 -3.46
CA PHE A 56 -5.96 9.60 -2.06
C PHE A 56 -5.02 8.47 -1.64
N GLU A 57 -3.97 8.82 -0.90
CA GLU A 57 -3.05 7.89 -0.23
C GLU A 57 -3.24 8.03 1.30
N VAL A 58 -3.25 6.91 2.04
CA VAL A 58 -3.45 6.86 3.51
C VAL A 58 -2.50 7.75 4.33
N ALA A 59 -1.38 8.18 3.75
CA ALA A 59 -0.48 9.19 4.31
C ALA A 59 -1.02 10.63 4.27
N GLY A 60 -2.27 10.84 3.83
CA GLY A 60 -2.93 12.14 3.78
C GLY A 60 -2.63 12.93 2.52
N ASN A 61 -2.25 12.28 1.42
CA ASN A 61 -1.97 12.98 0.16
C ASN A 61 -3.13 12.78 -0.80
N LEU A 62 -3.47 13.85 -1.53
CA LEU A 62 -4.52 13.83 -2.53
C LEU A 62 -3.94 14.40 -3.84
N ALA A 63 -3.91 13.61 -4.90
CA ALA A 63 -3.51 14.05 -6.23
C ALA A 63 -4.75 14.22 -7.11
N PHE A 64 -4.82 15.34 -7.82
CA PHE A 64 -5.80 15.57 -8.87
C PHE A 64 -5.12 15.51 -10.23
N THR A 65 -5.53 14.55 -11.06
CA THR A 65 -5.12 14.43 -12.46
C THR A 65 -6.27 14.80 -13.39
N SER A 66 -6.01 15.70 -14.32
CA SER A 66 -6.96 16.14 -15.36
C SER A 66 -6.22 16.42 -16.67
N ALA A 67 -6.94 16.89 -17.69
CA ALA A 67 -6.35 17.31 -18.96
C ALA A 67 -5.30 18.44 -18.82
N SER A 68 -5.36 19.25 -17.76
CA SER A 68 -4.35 20.29 -17.49
C SER A 68 -3.10 19.78 -16.79
N GLY A 69 -3.05 18.49 -16.46
CA GLY A 69 -1.95 17.84 -15.76
C GLY A 69 -2.28 17.43 -14.32
N THR A 70 -1.25 16.98 -13.61
CA THR A 70 -1.34 16.51 -12.21
C THR A 70 -0.93 17.61 -11.24
N ARG A 71 -1.63 17.67 -10.12
CA ARG A 71 -1.37 18.56 -8.98
C ARG A 71 -1.80 17.87 -7.69
N HIS A 72 -1.38 18.36 -6.53
CA HIS A 72 -1.64 17.67 -5.28
C HIS A 72 -1.86 18.58 -4.07
N LEU A 73 -2.47 18.01 -3.04
CA LEU A 73 -2.57 18.54 -1.70
C LEU A 73 -1.91 17.54 -0.74
N CYS A 74 -1.25 18.06 0.29
CA CYS A 74 -0.61 17.26 1.34
C CYS A 74 -1.36 17.45 2.66
N ARG A 75 -1.32 16.43 3.53
CA ARG A 75 -1.93 16.44 4.88
C ARG A 75 -3.44 16.71 4.86
N VAL A 76 -4.12 16.14 3.87
CA VAL A 76 -5.57 16.21 3.70
C VAL A 76 -6.22 15.17 4.62
N SER A 77 -7.22 15.56 5.40
CA SER A 77 -8.00 14.61 6.20
C SER A 77 -8.97 13.82 5.31
N VAL A 78 -9.41 12.65 5.78
CA VAL A 78 -10.37 11.82 5.05
C VAL A 78 -11.67 12.58 4.76
N GLU A 79 -12.17 13.37 5.70
CA GLU A 79 -13.37 14.19 5.51
C GLU A 79 -13.17 15.18 4.37
N ARG A 80 -12.01 15.83 4.33
CA ARG A 80 -11.67 16.76 3.26
C ARG A 80 -11.53 16.07 1.90
N VAL A 81 -11.04 14.83 1.87
CA VAL A 81 -11.03 14.02 0.63
C VAL A 81 -12.45 13.77 0.15
N VAL A 82 -13.36 13.36 1.03
CA VAL A 82 -14.77 13.11 0.68
C VAL A 82 -15.44 14.37 0.15
N GLU A 83 -15.17 15.54 0.72
CA GLU A 83 -15.65 16.82 0.20
C GLU A 83 -15.19 17.06 -1.24
N LEU A 84 -13.89 16.88 -1.52
CA LEU A 84 -13.33 17.11 -2.84
C LEU A 84 -13.80 16.05 -3.87
N TRP A 85 -13.90 14.79 -3.45
CA TRP A 85 -14.49 13.72 -4.25
C TRP A 85 -15.96 14.00 -4.58
N SER A 86 -16.72 14.56 -3.63
CA SER A 86 -18.11 14.96 -3.88
C SER A 86 -18.21 16.08 -4.92
N LEU A 87 -17.28 17.04 -4.92
CA LEU A 87 -17.22 18.08 -5.97
C LEU A 87 -16.93 17.48 -7.35
N LEU A 88 -16.05 16.48 -7.42
CA LEU A 88 -15.77 15.77 -8.68
C LEU A 88 -17.02 15.01 -9.16
N ALA A 89 -17.67 14.27 -8.26
CA ALA A 89 -18.89 13.51 -8.55
C ALA A 89 -20.07 14.39 -8.99
N SER A 90 -20.17 15.61 -8.47
CA SER A 90 -21.19 16.58 -8.90
C SER A 90 -20.82 17.35 -10.17
N GLY A 91 -19.62 17.16 -10.72
CA GLY A 91 -19.11 17.91 -11.86
C GLY A 91 -18.77 19.37 -11.54
N ASP A 92 -18.59 19.74 -10.26
CA ASP A 92 -18.18 21.09 -9.86
C ASP A 92 -16.66 21.23 -9.93
N HIS A 93 -16.12 21.08 -11.13
CA HIS A 93 -14.69 21.24 -11.39
C HIS A 93 -14.22 22.65 -11.05
N ALA A 94 -15.06 23.68 -11.21
CA ALA A 94 -14.71 25.06 -10.88
C ALA A 94 -14.45 25.26 -9.38
N ALA A 95 -15.16 24.57 -8.49
CA ALA A 95 -14.83 24.54 -7.07
C ALA A 95 -13.51 23.81 -6.80
N LEU A 96 -13.29 22.64 -7.43
CA LEU A 96 -12.03 21.90 -7.31
C LEU A 96 -10.82 22.72 -7.73
N GLU A 97 -10.92 23.45 -8.85
CA GLU A 97 -9.83 24.29 -9.38
C GLU A 97 -9.39 25.41 -8.42
N ARG A 98 -10.24 25.81 -7.46
CA ARG A 98 -9.94 26.89 -6.50
C ARG A 98 -9.16 26.45 -5.27
N GLU A 99 -8.97 25.15 -5.08
CA GLU A 99 -8.16 24.63 -3.99
C GLU A 99 -6.69 25.03 -4.12
N PRO A 100 -5.93 25.12 -3.01
CA PRO A 100 -4.54 25.54 -3.00
C PRO A 100 -3.59 24.43 -3.49
N TRP A 101 -3.85 23.92 -4.69
CA TRP A 101 -3.09 22.84 -5.31
C TRP A 101 -1.61 23.22 -5.49
N GLN A 102 -0.74 22.26 -5.19
CA GLN A 102 0.68 22.34 -5.56
C GLN A 102 0.88 21.69 -6.94
N PRO A 103 1.68 22.31 -7.83
CA PRO A 103 1.89 21.79 -9.17
C PRO A 103 2.65 20.45 -9.16
N GLY A 104 2.29 19.56 -10.08
CA GLY A 104 2.96 18.28 -10.28
C GLY A 104 2.47 17.17 -9.34
N PRO A 105 3.02 15.94 -9.49
CA PRO A 105 2.75 14.86 -8.54
C PRO A 105 3.30 15.22 -7.15
N ARG A 106 2.92 14.43 -6.14
CA ARG A 106 3.50 14.53 -4.81
C ARG A 106 5.04 14.50 -4.91
N PRO A 107 5.76 15.36 -4.17
CA PRO A 107 7.20 15.25 -4.09
C PRO A 107 7.60 13.87 -3.53
N PRO A 108 8.73 13.30 -3.96
CA PRO A 108 9.24 12.07 -3.39
C PRO A 108 9.45 12.24 -1.88
N LEU A 109 9.32 11.15 -1.12
CA LEU A 109 9.61 11.12 0.32
C LEU A 109 10.93 11.83 0.61
N SER A 110 10.96 12.67 1.63
CA SER A 110 12.20 13.31 2.10
C SER A 110 13.24 12.27 2.50
N PRO A 111 14.54 12.61 2.54
CA PRO A 111 15.59 11.67 2.97
C PRO A 111 15.30 11.01 4.33
N ASP A 112 14.73 11.76 5.27
CA ASP A 112 14.39 11.25 6.60
C ASP A 112 13.18 10.30 6.57
N GLU A 113 12.13 10.63 5.80
CA GLU A 113 10.99 9.75 5.60
C GLU A 113 11.40 8.45 4.89
N ARG A 114 12.27 8.53 3.89
CA ARG A 114 12.82 7.35 3.21
C ARG A 114 13.60 6.46 4.18
N ARG A 115 14.47 7.05 5.00
CA ARG A 115 15.21 6.29 6.02
C ARG A 115 14.27 5.63 7.03
N ALA A 116 13.26 6.35 7.51
CA ALA A 116 12.27 5.80 8.43
C ALA A 116 11.46 4.67 7.80
N HIS A 117 11.17 4.76 6.50
CA HIS A 117 10.53 3.71 5.73
C HIS A 117 11.44 2.48 5.59
N GLU A 118 12.69 2.65 5.15
CA GLU A 118 13.68 1.58 5.03
C GLU A 118 13.90 0.82 6.35
N LEU A 119 13.98 1.54 7.48
CA LEU A 119 14.13 0.92 8.80
C LEU A 119 12.93 0.05 9.17
N ARG A 120 11.70 0.55 8.91
CA ARG A 120 10.46 -0.20 9.13
C ARG A 120 10.40 -1.45 8.24
N PHE A 121 10.71 -1.32 6.96
CA PHE A 121 10.77 -2.45 6.03
C PHE A 121 11.81 -3.49 6.46
N ALA A 122 13.00 -3.05 6.89
CA ALA A 122 14.04 -3.96 7.37
C ALA A 122 13.61 -4.68 8.66
N GLU A 123 12.91 -4.00 9.57
CA GLU A 123 12.38 -4.61 10.79
C GLU A 123 11.29 -5.64 10.51
N PHE A 124 10.34 -5.30 9.63
CA PHE A 124 9.30 -6.23 9.19
C PHE A 124 9.90 -7.45 8.50
N GLY A 125 10.85 -7.23 7.57
CA GLY A 125 11.57 -8.30 6.89
C GLY A 125 12.28 -9.25 7.86
N ARG A 126 12.98 -8.71 8.87
CA ARG A 126 13.61 -9.54 9.93
C ARG A 126 12.59 -10.35 10.71
N THR A 127 11.41 -9.78 11.00
CA THR A 127 10.33 -10.46 11.72
C THR A 127 9.76 -11.60 10.89
N GLN A 128 9.53 -11.39 9.59
CA GLN A 128 9.07 -12.43 8.67
C GLN A 128 10.10 -13.56 8.52
N ASP A 129 11.38 -13.19 8.34
CA ASP A 129 12.49 -14.14 8.26
C ASP A 129 12.57 -15.01 9.52
N ARG A 130 12.42 -14.39 10.70
CA ARG A 130 12.44 -15.11 11.98
C ARG A 130 11.25 -16.06 12.10
N ASN A 131 10.05 -15.58 11.79
CA ASN A 131 8.84 -16.39 11.83
C ASN A 131 8.93 -17.60 10.89
N PHE A 132 9.48 -17.40 9.70
CA PHE A 132 9.75 -18.50 8.77
C PHE A 132 10.76 -19.49 9.36
N TYR A 133 11.91 -19.02 9.86
CA TYR A 133 12.95 -19.87 10.45
C TYR A 133 12.44 -20.68 11.65
N ASP A 134 11.59 -20.11 12.50
CA ASP A 134 10.99 -20.78 13.65
C ASP A 134 9.96 -21.85 13.25
N ARG A 135 9.20 -21.63 12.17
CA ARG A 135 8.24 -22.61 11.65
C ARG A 135 8.88 -23.88 11.09
N LEU A 136 10.17 -23.87 10.77
CA LEU A 136 10.90 -25.06 10.30
C LEU A 136 10.99 -26.15 11.38
N GLY A 137 10.82 -25.78 12.66
CA GLY A 137 10.86 -26.71 13.78
C GLY A 137 12.26 -27.21 14.11
N VAL A 138 12.32 -28.25 14.94
CA VAL A 138 13.57 -28.79 15.49
C VAL A 138 14.30 -29.65 14.46
N GLU A 139 15.63 -29.61 14.47
CA GLU A 139 16.47 -30.46 13.65
C GLU A 139 16.57 -31.87 14.24
N ASP A 140 16.48 -32.89 13.38
CA ASP A 140 16.70 -34.27 13.75
C ASP A 140 18.18 -34.63 13.58
N PRO A 141 18.96 -34.77 14.67
CA PRO A 141 20.39 -35.07 14.59
C PRO A 141 20.68 -36.48 14.05
N SER A 142 19.69 -37.39 14.06
CA SER A 142 19.85 -38.73 13.49
C SER A 142 19.81 -38.75 11.96
N SER A 143 19.30 -37.66 11.35
CA SER A 143 19.18 -37.51 9.91
C SER A 143 20.01 -36.30 9.44
N PRO A 144 21.23 -36.48 8.92
CA PRO A 144 22.12 -35.37 8.60
C PRO A 144 21.59 -34.50 7.45
N CYS A 145 21.91 -33.21 7.52
CA CYS A 145 21.70 -32.25 6.45
C CYS A 145 22.45 -32.68 5.18
N ARG A 146 21.81 -32.56 4.02
CA ARG A 146 22.41 -32.92 2.72
C ARG A 146 23.44 -31.91 2.19
N GLN A 147 23.53 -30.72 2.78
CA GLN A 147 24.49 -29.72 2.34
C GLN A 147 25.93 -30.19 2.60
N PRO A 148 26.83 -30.16 1.59
CA PRO A 148 28.22 -30.57 1.76
C PRO A 148 28.91 -29.82 2.90
N GLY A 149 29.56 -30.56 3.80
CA GLY A 149 30.28 -30.00 4.95
C GLY A 149 29.40 -29.57 6.12
N CYS A 150 28.08 -29.79 6.07
CA CYS A 150 27.19 -29.49 7.19
C CYS A 150 27.06 -30.67 8.15
N ALA A 151 27.30 -30.44 9.44
CA ALA A 151 27.14 -31.45 10.49
C ALA A 151 25.78 -31.39 11.22
N ARG A 152 24.86 -30.51 10.80
CA ARG A 152 23.54 -30.34 11.42
C ARG A 152 22.56 -31.43 11.00
N GLY A 153 21.50 -31.60 11.79
CA GLY A 153 20.35 -32.43 11.44
C GLY A 153 19.43 -31.75 10.43
N ARG A 154 18.65 -32.53 9.67
CA ARG A 154 17.60 -32.00 8.77
C ARG A 154 16.34 -31.66 9.57
N VAL A 155 15.49 -30.78 9.04
CA VAL A 155 14.14 -30.56 9.57
C VAL A 155 13.12 -31.53 8.97
N ALA A 156 11.97 -31.72 9.63
CA ALA A 156 11.01 -32.77 9.29
C ALA A 156 10.54 -32.79 7.82
N GLN A 157 10.38 -31.62 7.20
CA GLN A 157 9.85 -31.47 5.84
C GLN A 157 10.93 -31.17 4.78
N SER A 158 12.21 -31.39 5.10
CA SER A 158 13.33 -31.01 4.22
C SER A 158 14.49 -31.99 4.34
N THR A 159 15.34 -32.05 3.31
CA THR A 159 16.64 -32.73 3.38
C THR A 159 17.76 -31.85 3.95
N LEU A 160 17.44 -30.61 4.32
CA LEU A 160 18.37 -29.59 4.81
C LEU A 160 18.05 -29.24 6.26
N CYS A 161 19.06 -28.76 6.98
CA CYS A 161 18.90 -28.14 8.30
C CYS A 161 18.13 -26.81 8.21
N ARG A 162 17.78 -26.19 9.34
CA ARG A 162 17.02 -24.93 9.36
C ARG A 162 17.72 -23.84 8.56
N VAL A 163 19.04 -23.69 8.76
CA VAL A 163 19.86 -22.67 8.06
C VAL A 163 19.88 -22.90 6.56
N HIS A 164 20.25 -24.10 6.10
CA HIS A 164 20.37 -24.33 4.66
C HIS A 164 18.99 -24.39 3.97
N HIS A 165 17.94 -24.84 4.66
CA HIS A 165 16.58 -24.75 4.13
C HIS A 165 16.15 -23.29 3.96
N TYR A 166 16.41 -22.45 4.96
CA TYR A 166 16.17 -21.01 4.89
C TYR A 166 16.90 -20.38 3.70
N GLU A 167 18.20 -20.62 3.57
CA GLU A 167 19.02 -20.04 2.51
C GLU A 167 18.57 -20.53 1.13
N ASN A 168 18.17 -21.80 1.02
CA ASN A 168 17.66 -22.37 -0.22
C ASN A 168 16.29 -21.81 -0.62
N VAL A 169 15.40 -21.54 0.34
CA VAL A 169 14.04 -21.03 0.06
C VAL A 169 14.06 -19.51 -0.19
N LEU A 170 14.76 -18.75 0.64
CA LEU A 170 14.76 -17.28 0.56
C LEU A 170 15.89 -16.71 -0.30
N GLY A 171 16.83 -17.54 -0.77
CA GLY A 171 17.92 -17.12 -1.65
C GLY A 171 18.90 -16.13 -1.02
N LYS A 172 18.94 -16.03 0.30
CA LYS A 172 19.80 -15.11 1.06
C LYS A 172 20.42 -15.80 2.28
N PRO A 173 21.62 -15.38 2.73
CA PRO A 173 22.28 -15.97 3.90
C PRO A 173 21.40 -15.93 5.15
N CYS A 174 21.41 -17.01 5.93
CA CYS A 174 20.70 -17.04 7.20
C CYS A 174 21.51 -16.28 8.26
N THR A 175 20.87 -15.34 8.95
CA THR A 175 21.48 -14.60 10.07
C THR A 175 21.20 -15.24 11.43
N PHE A 176 20.30 -16.23 11.48
CA PHE A 176 19.95 -16.97 12.70
C PHE A 176 20.91 -18.13 12.91
N ARG A 177 21.37 -18.33 14.14
CA ARG A 177 22.35 -19.38 14.51
C ARG A 177 21.91 -20.24 15.68
N ASP A 178 20.70 -20.00 16.18
CA ASP A 178 20.04 -20.78 17.22
C ASP A 178 19.33 -22.03 16.68
#